data_AF-A0A4R0H927-F1
#
_entry.id   AF-A0A4R0H927-F1
#
_cell.length_a   1.000
_cell.length_b   1.000
_cell.length_c   1.000
_cell.angle_alpha   90.00
_cell.angle_beta   90.00
_cell.angle_gamma   90.00
#
_symmetry.space_group_name_H-M   'P 1'
#
loop_
_entity.id
_entity.type
_entity.pdbx_description
1 polymer ?
#
loop_
_entity_poly.entity_id
_entity_poly.type
_entity_poly.pdbx_seq_one_letter_code
_entity_poly.pdbx_strand_id
1 'polypeptide(L)'
;MDIIVVGGECLLNEALLTLEMPGNGPVGGGYVGAMYDIGSLPLWVDWYLWPSDAPVPRESRLLAGAGVAGSLDLSETLELVGRGLPGPAPDPDVFALAMLPLAAKHIARGDFEKAAAMASMLDAPTDVGLGASLSVVLSQIEGNETAAAAVRRYLEVVEAIAGPGPLG
;
A
#
# COMPACT_ATOMS: atom_id res chain seq x y z
N MET A 1 -8.09 11.53 3.41
CA MET A 1 -6.93 10.98 4.14
C MET A 1 -7.49 10.53 5.46
N ASP A 2 -7.54 9.22 5.70
CA ASP A 2 -8.11 8.68 6.92
C ASP A 2 -6.99 8.67 7.95
N ILE A 3 -6.92 9.73 8.75
CA ILE A 3 -6.01 9.79 9.89
C ILE A 3 -6.62 8.95 11.02
N ILE A 4 -5.86 7.97 11.48
CA ILE A 4 -6.12 7.27 12.74
C ILE A 4 -5.13 7.79 13.77
N VAL A 5 -5.61 8.63 14.69
CA VAL A 5 -4.91 8.95 15.94
C VAL A 5 -5.70 8.33 17.07
N VAL A 6 -5.10 7.38 17.83
CA VAL A 6 -5.09 7.31 19.33
C VAL A 6 -4.60 5.95 19.89
N GLY A 7 -3.61 6.00 20.80
CA GLY A 7 -3.42 5.12 21.98
C GLY A 7 -3.21 3.60 21.84
N GLY A 8 -1.99 3.09 22.09
CA GLY A 8 -1.67 1.65 22.23
C GLY A 8 -0.24 1.23 21.78
N GLU A 9 0.11 -0.07 21.71
CA GLU A 9 1.08 -0.76 20.83
C GLU A 9 0.48 -1.19 19.47
N CYS A 10 1.28 -1.18 18.41
CA CYS A 10 0.83 -1.49 17.06
C CYS A 10 0.46 -2.97 16.87
N LEU A 11 -0.61 -3.26 16.12
CA LEU A 11 -0.86 -4.59 15.58
C LEU A 11 -0.03 -4.90 14.31
N LEU A 12 1.22 -4.42 14.21
CA LEU A 12 2.15 -4.89 13.17
C LEU A 12 2.32 -6.42 13.23
N ASN A 13 2.13 -7.01 14.40
CA ASN A 13 2.25 -8.45 14.63
C ASN A 13 1.24 -9.29 13.83
N GLU A 14 0.14 -8.69 13.37
CA GLU A 14 -0.88 -9.35 12.55
C GLU A 14 -0.75 -9.02 11.06
N ALA A 15 0.21 -8.17 10.69
CA ALA A 15 0.46 -7.85 9.30
C ALA A 15 1.07 -9.06 8.58
N LEU A 16 0.62 -9.29 7.34
CA LEU A 16 1.25 -10.24 6.42
C LEU A 16 2.65 -9.79 6.01
N LEU A 17 2.83 -8.47 5.95
CA LEU A 17 4.03 -7.80 5.46
C LEU A 17 4.12 -6.41 6.09
N THR A 18 5.33 -6.00 6.45
CA THR A 18 5.62 -4.63 6.86
C THR A 18 6.75 -4.06 6.02
N LEU A 19 6.66 -2.77 5.71
CA LEU A 19 7.64 -2.01 4.96
C LEU A 19 7.99 -0.73 5.72
N GLU A 20 9.17 -0.70 6.31
CA GLU A 20 9.67 0.50 6.98
C GLU A 20 10.30 1.44 5.97
N MET A 21 9.80 2.67 5.90
CA MET A 21 10.40 3.74 5.08
C MET A 21 10.43 5.04 5.87
N PRO A 22 11.36 5.22 6.82
CA PRO A 22 11.41 6.40 7.68
C PRO A 22 11.38 7.74 6.94
N GLY A 23 11.96 7.81 5.73
CA GLY A 23 11.96 9.00 4.87
C GLY A 23 10.58 9.41 4.33
N ASN A 24 9.60 8.52 4.36
CA ASN A 24 8.21 8.85 4.02
C ASN A 24 7.43 9.43 5.20
N GLY A 25 7.97 9.31 6.42
CA GLY A 25 7.36 9.87 7.63
C GLY A 25 7.68 11.35 7.84
N PRO A 26 7.11 11.97 8.87
CA PRO A 26 7.45 13.34 9.27
C PRO A 26 8.85 13.45 9.90
N VAL A 27 9.46 14.65 9.92
CA VAL A 27 10.76 14.87 10.59
C VAL A 27 10.66 14.51 12.08
N GLY A 28 11.64 13.74 12.56
CA GLY A 28 11.65 13.24 13.94
C GLY A 28 10.56 12.20 14.22
N GLY A 29 9.93 11.66 13.17
CA GLY A 29 8.96 10.59 13.21
C GLY A 29 9.42 9.37 12.41
N GLY A 30 8.45 8.60 11.94
CA GLY A 30 8.67 7.41 11.11
C GLY A 30 7.47 7.08 10.24
N TYR A 31 7.70 6.16 9.32
CA TYR A 31 6.64 5.57 8.50
C TYR A 31 6.85 4.07 8.42
N VAL A 32 5.74 3.35 8.61
CA VAL A 32 5.63 1.91 8.38
C VAL A 32 4.39 1.66 7.57
N GLY A 33 4.55 1.08 6.38
CA GLY A 33 3.44 0.50 5.64
C GLY A 33 3.21 -0.94 6.11
N ALA A 34 1.96 -1.34 6.26
CA ALA A 34 1.61 -2.69 6.69
C ALA A 34 0.49 -3.27 5.83
N MET A 35 0.67 -4.51 5.38
CA MET A 35 -0.35 -5.27 4.67
C MET A 35 -1.09 -6.19 5.63
N TYR A 36 -2.42 -6.13 5.62
CA TYR A 36 -3.29 -7.00 6.40
C TYR A 36 -4.16 -7.86 5.48
N ASP A 37 -4.49 -9.08 5.92
CA ASP A 37 -5.52 -9.89 5.27
C ASP A 37 -6.90 -9.50 5.79
N ILE A 38 -7.74 -8.92 4.93
CA ILE A 38 -9.13 -8.60 5.23
C ILE A 38 -10.02 -9.40 4.29
N GLY A 39 -10.48 -10.56 4.78
CA GLY A 39 -11.39 -11.43 4.01
C GLY A 39 -10.75 -11.98 2.73
N SER A 40 -9.50 -12.43 2.82
CA SER A 40 -8.66 -12.93 1.72
C SER A 40 -8.16 -11.87 0.73
N LEU A 41 -8.41 -10.58 0.99
CA LEU A 41 -7.90 -9.45 0.20
C LEU A 41 -6.87 -8.65 1.00
N PRO A 42 -5.79 -8.17 0.36
CA PRO A 42 -4.78 -7.36 1.00
C PRO A 42 -5.30 -5.94 1.22
N LEU A 43 -5.20 -5.46 2.46
CA LEU A 43 -5.36 -4.05 2.82
C LEU A 43 -4.02 -3.46 3.19
N TRP A 44 -3.57 -2.47 2.44
CA TRP A 44 -2.39 -1.67 2.79
C TRP A 44 -2.78 -0.51 3.70
N VAL A 45 -2.08 -0.38 4.83
CA VAL A 45 -2.28 0.70 5.80
C VAL A 45 -0.95 1.42 6.01
N ASP A 46 -0.98 2.74 5.82
CA ASP A 46 0.15 3.64 6.04
C ASP A 46 0.13 4.14 7.49
N TRP A 47 1.14 3.78 8.28
CA TRP A 47 1.31 4.28 9.64
C TRP A 47 2.34 5.41 9.66
N TYR A 48 1.89 6.61 10.01
CA TYR A 48 2.74 7.76 10.28
C TYR A 48 2.91 7.92 11.78
N LEU A 49 4.14 7.78 12.25
CA LEU A 49 4.48 7.87 13.67
C LEU A 49 5.11 9.23 13.93
N TRP A 50 4.54 10.01 14.84
CA TRP A 50 5.11 11.29 15.24
C TRP A 50 4.67 11.72 16.65
N PRO A 51 5.61 12.09 17.54
CA PRO A 51 7.08 11.94 17.42
C PRO A 51 7.52 10.46 17.28
N SER A 52 8.81 10.18 17.02
CA SER A 52 9.30 8.82 16.71
C SER A 52 9.11 7.82 17.86
N ASP A 53 8.91 8.30 19.08
CA ASP A 53 8.55 7.53 20.27
C ASP A 53 7.03 7.46 20.52
N ALA A 54 6.22 7.98 19.60
CA ALA A 54 4.78 7.96 19.74
C ALA A 54 4.26 6.51 19.79
N PRO A 55 3.44 6.17 20.80
CA PRO A 55 2.84 4.85 20.92
C PRO A 55 1.82 4.62 19.79
N VAL A 56 1.88 3.45 19.17
CA VAL A 56 1.06 3.12 17.99
C VAL A 56 -0.28 2.49 18.40
N PRO A 57 -1.45 2.98 17.97
CA PRO A 57 -2.76 2.50 18.41
C PRO A 57 -3.00 0.96 18.38
N ARG A 58 -3.54 0.35 19.46
CA ARG A 58 -3.85 -1.11 19.61
C ARG A 58 -5.22 -1.51 19.07
N GLU A 59 -6.22 -0.69 19.37
CA GLU A 59 -7.64 -1.05 19.20
C GLU A 59 -8.27 -0.26 18.06
N SER A 60 -7.45 0.11 17.08
CA SER A 60 -7.91 0.78 15.88
C SER A 60 -8.78 -0.16 15.06
N ARG A 61 -10.08 0.03 15.16
CA ARG A 61 -11.01 -0.60 14.23
C ARG A 61 -11.04 0.22 12.96
N LEU A 62 -10.74 -0.41 11.82
CA LEU A 62 -11.01 0.16 10.52
C LEU A 62 -12.51 0.47 10.43
N LEU A 63 -12.87 1.74 10.50
CA LEU A 63 -14.22 2.19 10.19
C LEU A 63 -14.25 2.46 8.69
N ALA A 64 -14.80 1.51 7.93
CA ALA A 64 -15.11 1.74 6.53
C ALA A 64 -16.20 2.84 6.46
N GLY A 65 -15.80 4.06 6.08
CA GLY A 65 -16.70 5.20 5.92
C GLY A 65 -17.37 5.24 4.55
N ALA A 66 -18.44 6.02 4.43
CA ALA A 66 -19.25 6.19 3.21
C ALA A 66 -18.54 6.97 2.06
N GLY A 67 -17.20 7.02 2.05
CA GLY A 67 -16.42 7.77 1.07
C GLY A 67 -16.41 9.30 1.26
N VAL A 68 -16.90 9.81 2.39
CA VAL A 68 -16.85 11.24 2.72
C VAL A 68 -15.73 11.46 3.74
N ALA A 69 -14.79 12.35 3.41
CA ALA A 69 -13.73 12.73 4.34
C ALA A 69 -14.33 13.34 5.62
N GLY A 70 -13.71 13.07 6.77
CA GLY A 70 -14.06 13.77 8.01
C GLY A 70 -13.89 15.28 7.88
N SER A 71 -14.54 16.05 8.74
CA SER A 71 -14.50 17.53 8.71
C SER A 71 -13.16 18.14 9.12
N LEU A 72 -12.19 17.32 9.51
CA LEU A 72 -10.89 17.75 9.99
C LEU A 72 -9.90 17.71 8.83
N ASP A 73 -9.48 18.89 8.35
CA ASP A 73 -8.41 19.01 7.38
C ASP A 73 -7.06 18.98 8.12
N LEU A 74 -6.25 17.98 7.79
CA LEU A 74 -4.93 17.75 8.39
C LEU A 74 -3.81 17.87 7.36
N SER A 75 -4.12 18.27 6.13
CA SER A 75 -3.15 18.46 5.06
C SER A 75 -2.05 19.45 5.44
N GLU A 76 -2.44 20.61 5.98
CA GLU A 76 -1.50 21.65 6.44
C GLU A 76 -0.62 21.17 7.61
N THR A 77 -1.13 20.28 8.47
CA THR A 77 -0.34 19.76 9.61
C THR A 77 0.80 18.86 9.14
N LEU A 78 0.60 18.07 8.08
CA LEU A 78 1.65 17.23 7.50
C LEU A 78 2.71 18.04 6.74
N GLU A 79 2.33 19.16 6.14
CA GLU A 79 3.28 20.05 5.46
C GLU A 79 4.22 20.76 6.44
N LEU A 80 3.74 21.09 7.64
CA LEU A 80 4.52 21.82 8.66
C LEU A 80 5.60 20.97 9.34
N VAL A 81 5.43 19.66 9.43
CA VAL A 81 6.37 18.74 10.11
C VAL A 81 7.55 18.31 9.23
N GLY A 82 7.57 18.69 7.95
CA GLY A 82 8.61 18.29 7.00
C GLY A 82 8.64 16.77 6.75
N ARG A 83 9.54 16.31 5.87
CA ARG A 83 9.75 14.87 5.61
C ARG A 83 10.99 14.35 6.31
N GLY A 84 10.91 13.11 6.77
CA GLY A 84 12.04 12.36 7.32
C GLY A 84 13.18 12.23 6.31
N LEU A 85 14.35 11.83 6.80
CA LEU A 85 15.51 11.62 5.94
C LEU A 85 15.34 10.32 5.14
N PRO A 86 15.70 10.32 3.83
CA PRO A 86 15.68 9.10 3.03
C PRO A 86 16.50 7.98 3.69
N GLY A 87 15.90 6.80 3.77
CA GLY A 87 16.54 5.59 4.27
C GLY A 87 17.16 4.75 3.13
N PRO A 88 17.70 3.57 3.45
CA PRO A 88 18.05 2.59 2.44
C PRO A 88 16.82 2.21 1.61
N ALA A 89 17.06 1.81 0.36
CA ALA A 89 15.99 1.25 -0.46
C ALA A 89 15.45 -0.02 0.22
N PRO A 90 14.13 -0.23 0.22
CA PRO A 90 13.55 -1.44 0.77
C PRO A 90 13.92 -2.66 -0.07
N ASP A 91 13.70 -3.84 0.51
CA ASP A 91 13.78 -5.09 -0.22
C ASP A 91 12.84 -5.03 -1.46
N PRO A 92 13.33 -5.36 -2.67
CA PRO A 92 12.55 -5.22 -3.90
C PRO A 92 11.27 -6.03 -3.91
N ASP A 93 11.27 -7.24 -3.33
CA ASP A 93 10.13 -8.13 -3.29
C ASP A 93 9.06 -7.64 -2.32
N VAL A 94 9.48 -7.19 -1.14
CA VAL A 94 8.61 -6.51 -0.17
C VAL A 94 8.00 -5.24 -0.79
N PHE A 95 8.80 -4.46 -1.51
CA PHE A 95 8.33 -3.26 -2.19
C PHE A 95 7.33 -3.59 -3.31
N ALA A 96 7.60 -4.61 -4.12
CA ALA A 96 6.69 -5.06 -5.15
C ALA A 96 5.35 -5.53 -4.57
N LEU A 97 5.36 -6.31 -3.48
CA LEU A 97 4.13 -6.71 -2.78
C LEU A 97 3.33 -5.52 -2.24
N ALA A 98 3.99 -4.45 -1.80
CA ALA A 98 3.33 -3.22 -1.37
C ALA A 98 2.69 -2.44 -2.54
N MET A 99 3.38 -2.38 -3.68
CA MET A 99 3.00 -1.55 -4.82
C MET A 99 1.99 -2.21 -5.76
N LEU A 100 2.02 -3.54 -5.91
CA LEU A 100 1.12 -4.28 -6.80
C LEU A 100 -0.38 -3.98 -6.52
N PRO A 101 -0.88 -4.02 -5.27
CA PRO A 101 -2.25 -3.63 -4.97
C PRO A 101 -2.57 -2.17 -5.32
N LEU A 102 -1.61 -1.26 -5.17
CA LEU A 102 -1.79 0.16 -5.52
C LEU A 102 -1.95 0.34 -7.03
N ALA A 103 -1.11 -0.32 -7.83
CA ALA A 103 -1.22 -0.31 -9.29
C ALA A 103 -2.57 -0.90 -9.75
N ALA A 104 -2.94 -2.07 -9.21
CA ALA A 104 -4.19 -2.74 -9.55
C ALA A 104 -5.44 -1.93 -9.14
N LYS A 105 -5.38 -1.20 -8.02
CA LYS A 105 -6.44 -0.24 -7.64
C LYS A 105 -6.64 0.85 -8.71
N HIS A 106 -5.58 1.34 -9.35
CA HIS A 106 -5.70 2.32 -10.43
C HIS A 106 -6.31 1.70 -11.69
N ILE A 107 -5.98 0.44 -12.03
CA ILE A 107 -6.66 -0.32 -13.10
C ILE A 107 -8.16 -0.40 -12.83
N ALA A 108 -8.56 -0.82 -11.63
CA ALA A 108 -9.98 -0.96 -11.25
C ALA A 108 -10.76 0.37 -11.33
N ARG A 109 -10.06 1.51 -11.22
CA ARG A 109 -10.64 2.86 -11.34
C ARG A 109 -10.63 3.40 -12.78
N GLY A 110 -10.06 2.67 -13.73
CA GLY A 110 -9.85 3.12 -15.11
C GLY A 110 -8.72 4.14 -15.28
N ASP A 111 -7.86 4.33 -14.28
CA ASP A 111 -6.72 5.23 -14.30
C ASP A 111 -5.46 4.50 -14.80
N PHE A 112 -5.48 4.12 -16.08
CA PHE A 112 -4.44 3.28 -16.68
C PHE A 112 -3.07 3.97 -16.79
N GLU A 113 -3.04 5.30 -16.88
CA GLU A 113 -1.80 6.06 -16.92
C GLU A 113 -1.04 5.93 -15.59
N LYS A 114 -1.71 6.14 -14.45
CA LYS A 114 -1.09 5.94 -13.14
C LYS A 114 -0.72 4.48 -12.89
N ALA A 115 -1.57 3.55 -13.32
CA ALA A 115 -1.26 2.13 -13.19
C ALA A 115 -0.03 1.74 -14.02
N ALA A 116 0.13 2.26 -15.23
CA ALA A 116 1.30 2.02 -16.08
C ALA A 116 2.57 2.63 -15.49
N ALA A 117 2.50 3.84 -14.92
CA ALA A 117 3.63 4.45 -14.23
C ALA A 117 4.10 3.61 -13.03
N MET A 118 3.17 3.07 -12.25
CA MET A 118 3.50 2.16 -11.14
C MET A 118 4.05 0.82 -11.63
N ALA A 119 3.50 0.24 -12.71
CA ALA A 119 4.03 -0.98 -13.31
C ALA A 119 5.47 -0.78 -13.82
N SER A 120 5.77 0.38 -14.43
CA SER A 120 7.12 0.73 -14.84
C SER A 120 8.09 0.89 -13.67
N MET A 121 7.62 1.36 -12.50
CA MET A 121 8.46 1.40 -11.29
C MET A 121 8.82 0.01 -10.77
N LEU A 122 8.04 -1.01 -11.13
CA LEU A 122 8.25 -2.41 -10.76
C LEU A 122 8.97 -3.20 -11.87
N ASP A 123 9.55 -2.53 -12.85
CA ASP A 123 10.18 -3.13 -14.02
C ASP A 123 9.25 -4.14 -14.74
N ALA A 124 7.94 -3.91 -14.71
CA ALA A 124 6.96 -4.80 -15.32
C ALA A 124 7.12 -4.83 -16.85
N PRO A 125 6.90 -6.00 -17.48
CA PRO A 125 6.94 -6.11 -18.94
C PRO A 125 5.89 -5.20 -19.59
N THR A 126 6.25 -4.61 -20.73
CA THR A 126 5.41 -3.65 -21.47
C THR A 126 4.82 -4.22 -22.76
N ASP A 127 5.23 -5.43 -23.13
CA ASP A 127 4.79 -6.18 -24.30
C ASP A 127 3.52 -7.02 -24.05
N VAL A 128 3.02 -7.01 -22.82
CA VAL A 128 1.76 -7.64 -22.41
C VAL A 128 0.82 -6.60 -21.80
N GLY A 129 -0.48 -6.90 -21.74
CA GLY A 129 -1.46 -6.02 -21.11
C GLY A 129 -1.14 -5.75 -19.64
N LEU A 130 -1.56 -4.58 -19.15
CA LEU A 130 -1.18 -4.07 -17.83
C LEU A 130 -1.57 -5.00 -16.66
N GLY A 131 -2.71 -5.68 -16.71
CA GLY A 131 -3.06 -6.67 -15.69
C GLY A 131 -2.12 -7.88 -15.70
N ALA A 132 -1.80 -8.38 -16.90
CA ALA A 132 -0.87 -9.49 -17.08
C ALA A 132 0.56 -9.11 -16.64
N SER A 133 1.01 -7.87 -16.90
CA SER A 133 2.34 -7.43 -16.49
C SER A 133 2.48 -7.39 -14.96
N LEU A 134 1.46 -6.95 -14.23
CA LEU A 134 1.44 -7.03 -12.75
C LEU A 134 1.50 -8.48 -12.25
N SER A 135 0.80 -9.40 -12.91
CA SER A 135 0.87 -10.84 -12.59
C SER A 135 2.25 -11.45 -12.86
N VAL A 136 2.94 -10.99 -13.91
CA VAL A 136 4.33 -11.39 -14.18
C VAL A 136 5.26 -10.91 -13.06
N VAL A 137 5.17 -9.65 -12.65
CA VAL A 137 5.94 -9.13 -11.50
C VAL A 137 5.68 -9.98 -10.25
N LEU A 138 4.42 -10.25 -9.92
CA LEU A 138 4.07 -11.09 -8.77
C LEU A 138 4.68 -12.50 -8.84
N SER A 139 4.82 -13.07 -10.03
CA SER A 139 5.39 -14.42 -10.22
C SER A 139 6.89 -14.50 -9.99
N GLN A 140 7.58 -13.36 -10.00
CA GLN A 140 9.03 -13.26 -9.82
C GLN A 140 9.44 -13.03 -8.35
N ILE A 141 8.47 -12.71 -7.49
CA ILE A 141 8.69 -12.43 -6.07
C ILE A 141 9.08 -13.72 -5.35
N GLU A 142 10.15 -13.67 -4.55
CA GLU A 142 10.60 -14.78 -3.72
C GLU A 142 10.23 -14.55 -2.24
N GLY A 143 9.64 -15.58 -1.60
CA GLY A 143 9.21 -15.51 -0.21
C GLY A 143 7.89 -14.76 0.01
N ASN A 144 7.55 -14.50 1.28
CA ASN A 144 6.31 -13.82 1.68
C ASN A 144 5.02 -14.45 1.09
N GLU A 145 4.97 -15.78 1.02
CA GLU A 145 3.94 -16.55 0.30
C GLU A 145 2.49 -16.17 0.66
N THR A 146 2.22 -15.88 1.94
CA THR A 146 0.89 -15.47 2.38
C THR A 146 0.50 -14.10 1.80
N ALA A 147 1.42 -13.14 1.78
CA ALA A 147 1.21 -11.83 1.17
C ALA A 147 1.06 -11.96 -0.35
N ALA A 148 1.95 -12.73 -1.00
CA ALA A 148 1.87 -12.98 -2.44
C ALA A 148 0.53 -13.64 -2.84
N ALA A 149 0.03 -14.59 -2.04
CA ALA A 149 -1.27 -15.20 -2.27
C ALA A 149 -2.44 -14.22 -2.11
N ALA A 150 -2.38 -13.30 -1.15
CA ALA A 150 -3.38 -12.25 -1.00
C ALA A 150 -3.35 -11.27 -2.18
N VAL A 151 -2.16 -10.83 -2.60
CA VAL A 151 -1.99 -9.96 -3.79
C VAL A 151 -2.50 -10.67 -5.06
N ARG A 152 -2.23 -11.96 -5.23
CA ARG A 152 -2.75 -12.74 -6.38
C ARG A 152 -4.27 -12.68 -6.46
N ARG A 153 -4.95 -12.96 -5.35
CA ARG A 153 -6.42 -12.88 -5.27
C ARG A 153 -6.94 -11.48 -5.57
N TYR A 154 -6.22 -10.45 -5.12
CA TYR A 154 -6.57 -9.07 -5.44
C TYR A 154 -6.51 -8.77 -6.94
N LEU A 155 -5.44 -9.23 -7.61
CA LEU A 155 -5.30 -9.08 -9.06
C LEU A 155 -6.42 -9.80 -9.82
N GLU A 156 -6.77 -11.02 -9.40
CA GLU A 156 -7.90 -11.78 -9.97
C GLU A 156 -9.23 -11.01 -9.85
N VAL A 157 -9.49 -10.38 -8.70
CA VAL A 157 -10.69 -9.54 -8.50
C VAL A 157 -10.67 -8.31 -9.40
N VAL A 158 -9.54 -7.63 -9.50
CA VAL A 158 -9.40 -6.44 -10.37
C VAL A 158 -9.61 -6.81 -11.83
N GLU A 159 -9.05 -7.92 -12.29
CA GLU A 159 -9.23 -8.42 -13.66
C GLU A 159 -10.71 -8.73 -13.94
N ALA A 160 -11.40 -9.41 -13.02
CA ALA A 160 -12.82 -9.70 -13.14
C ALA A 160 -13.70 -8.44 -13.21
N ILE A 161 -13.33 -7.37 -12.51
CA ILE A 161 -14.06 -6.09 -12.49
C ILE A 161 -13.76 -5.22 -13.71
N ALA A 162 -12.50 -5.17 -14.15
CA ALA A 162 -12.09 -4.36 -15.30
C ALA A 162 -12.65 -4.91 -16.64
N GLY A 163 -13.01 -6.20 -16.67
CA GLY A 163 -13.53 -6.88 -17.86
C GLY A 163 -12.46 -7.08 -18.96
N PRO A 164 -12.82 -7.68 -20.11
CA PRO A 164 -11.88 -7.97 -21.21
C PRO A 164 -11.44 -6.72 -22.03
N GLY A 165 -11.50 -5.50 -21.47
CA GLY A 165 -11.01 -4.27 -22.10
C GLY A 165 -9.47 -4.23 -22.18
N PRO A 166 -8.86 -3.29 -22.96
CA PRO A 166 -7.72 -3.45 -23.88
C PRO A 166 -6.39 -3.85 -23.20
N LEU A 167 -6.41 -5.00 -22.54
CA LEU A 167 -5.31 -5.66 -21.84
C LEU A 167 -4.90 -6.94 -22.58
N GLY A 168 -5.35 -7.10 -23.84
CA GLY A 168 -4.98 -8.16 -24.76
C GLY A 168 -4.15 -7.63 -25.93
#